data_AF-A0A8H3B488-F1
#
_entry.id   AF-A0A8H3B488-F1
#
_cell.length_a   1.000
_cell.length_b   1.000
_cell.length_c   1.000
_cell.angle_alpha   90.00
_cell.angle_beta   90.00
_cell.angle_gamma   90.00
#
_symmetry.space_group_name_H-M   'P 1'
#
loop_
_entity.id
_entity.type
_entity.pdbx_description
1 polymer ?
#
loop_
_entity_poly.entity_id
_entity_poly.type
_entity_poly.pdbx_seq_one_letter_code
_entity_poly.pdbx_strand_id
1 'polypeptide(L)'
;MSEDVLDSMLDLMRRLPPTRVEENVALLCEMCPDYADDLLGSVDQPLQVRHDKSVGKEYLICDYNRDGDSYRSPWSNEYDPPLEEGTQPSVKLRKLEIAANEAFDTYREMYFEGGVSSVFLWDLDDGGFAGVVLLKKTLPAPTPNEPSGSWDSIHVFEANERGRTAHYKLTSTVMLQLKIKGEASGEVDLSGSMTRQQEEDRPLPDPAAHIANTGRMVEEMELKMRNLLQEVYFGKTRDVVFDLRSVESLDKQRKQRELQKELVGLLKR
;
A
#
# COMPACT_ATOMS: atom_id res chain seq x y z
N MET A 1 17.40 -9.95 -22.65
CA MET A 1 18.50 -10.15 -21.68
C MET A 1 18.34 -9.20 -20.50
N SER A 2 17.96 -7.92 -20.71
CA SER A 2 17.80 -6.96 -19.61
C SER A 2 16.47 -7.08 -18.84
N GLU A 3 15.33 -7.34 -19.51
CA GLU A 3 14.02 -7.53 -18.86
C GLU A 3 14.03 -8.70 -17.85
N ASP A 4 14.77 -9.77 -18.16
CA ASP A 4 14.85 -10.98 -17.33
C ASP A 4 15.48 -10.70 -15.93
N VAL A 5 16.38 -9.72 -15.85
CA VAL A 5 17.03 -9.35 -14.58
C VAL A 5 16.05 -8.60 -13.68
N LEU A 6 15.37 -7.58 -14.20
CA LEU A 6 14.37 -6.83 -13.44
C LEU A 6 13.23 -7.75 -12.98
N ASP A 7 12.72 -8.60 -13.88
CA ASP A 7 11.70 -9.60 -13.54
C ASP A 7 12.15 -10.55 -12.44
N SER A 8 13.42 -10.98 -12.47
CA SER A 8 14.03 -11.81 -11.44
C SER A 8 14.17 -11.07 -10.10
N MET A 9 14.54 -9.80 -10.12
CA MET A 9 14.63 -8.95 -8.91
C MET A 9 13.24 -8.77 -8.28
N LEU A 10 12.22 -8.49 -9.09
CA LEU A 10 10.84 -8.39 -8.64
C LEU A 10 10.30 -9.73 -8.10
N ASP A 11 10.66 -10.87 -8.72
CA ASP A 11 10.31 -12.19 -8.21
C ASP A 11 11.00 -12.51 -6.88
N LEU A 12 12.25 -12.08 -6.72
CA LEU A 12 12.98 -12.22 -5.46
C LEU A 12 12.33 -11.40 -4.35
N MET A 13 11.94 -10.16 -4.62
CA MET A 13 11.24 -9.29 -3.65
C MET A 13 9.88 -9.87 -3.23
N ARG A 14 9.21 -10.62 -4.11
CA ARG A 14 7.96 -11.34 -3.78
C ARG A 14 8.16 -12.56 -2.86
N ARG A 15 9.41 -13.01 -2.65
CA ARG A 15 9.75 -14.20 -1.84
C ARG A 15 10.53 -13.90 -0.57
N LEU A 16 11.31 -12.82 -0.58
CA LEU A 16 12.08 -12.41 0.59
C LEU A 16 11.16 -11.91 1.71
N PRO A 17 11.60 -11.98 2.99
CA PRO A 17 10.82 -11.47 4.10
C PRO A 17 10.44 -9.99 3.89
N PRO A 18 9.14 -9.65 3.91
CA PRO A 18 8.67 -8.28 3.64
C PRO A 18 9.11 -7.28 4.71
N THR A 19 9.48 -7.76 5.90
CA THR A 19 10.01 -6.94 7.00
C THR A 19 11.41 -6.37 6.73
N ARG A 20 12.10 -6.84 5.68
CA ARG A 20 13.44 -6.38 5.28
C ARG A 20 13.45 -5.76 3.88
N VAL A 21 12.29 -5.32 3.39
CA VAL A 21 12.15 -4.78 2.04
C VAL A 21 13.13 -3.63 1.77
N GLU A 22 13.31 -2.69 2.70
CA GLU A 22 14.26 -1.56 2.54
C GLU A 22 15.71 -2.05 2.38
N GLU A 23 16.16 -2.99 3.22
CA GLU A 23 17.51 -3.58 3.15
C GLU A 23 17.70 -4.37 1.84
N ASN A 24 16.69 -5.15 1.45
CA ASN A 24 16.75 -5.96 0.24
C ASN A 24 16.79 -5.08 -1.02
N VAL A 25 15.99 -4.01 -1.08
CA VAL A 25 16.01 -3.06 -2.21
C VAL A 25 17.37 -2.36 -2.29
N ALA A 26 17.89 -1.87 -1.16
CA ALA A 26 19.20 -1.21 -1.13
C ALA A 26 20.32 -2.13 -1.65
N LEU A 27 20.37 -3.38 -1.19
CA LEU A 27 21.34 -4.37 -1.66
C LEU A 27 21.18 -4.68 -3.16
N LEU A 28 19.95 -4.78 -3.64
CA LEU A 28 19.68 -5.03 -5.06
C LEU A 28 20.09 -3.85 -5.95
N CYS A 29 19.85 -2.61 -5.50
CA CYS A 29 20.34 -1.41 -6.17
C CYS A 29 21.88 -1.36 -6.19
N GLU A 30 22.57 -1.77 -5.11
CA GLU A 30 24.04 -1.85 -5.08
C GLU A 30 24.58 -2.94 -6.02
N MET A 31 23.89 -4.08 -6.10
CA MET A 31 24.29 -5.21 -6.96
C MET A 31 24.04 -4.95 -8.44
N CYS A 32 22.96 -4.23 -8.77
CA CYS A 32 22.55 -3.93 -10.14
C CYS A 32 22.20 -2.43 -10.30
N PRO A 33 23.20 -1.52 -10.26
CA PRO A 33 22.95 -0.08 -10.28
C PRO A 33 22.19 0.40 -11.54
N ASP A 34 22.42 -0.26 -12.68
CA ASP A 34 21.76 0.06 -13.96
C ASP A 34 20.23 -0.12 -13.91
N TYR A 35 19.71 -0.84 -12.91
CA TYR A 35 18.28 -1.12 -12.71
C TYR A 35 17.72 -0.46 -11.45
N ALA A 36 18.51 0.37 -10.75
CA ALA A 36 18.10 0.94 -9.48
C ALA A 36 16.83 1.81 -9.63
N ASP A 37 16.78 2.66 -10.67
CA ASP A 37 15.63 3.54 -10.92
C ASP A 37 14.36 2.75 -11.25
N ASP A 38 14.48 1.73 -12.12
CA ASP A 38 13.35 0.86 -12.47
C ASP A 38 12.85 0.04 -11.26
N LEU A 39 13.76 -0.45 -10.42
CA LEU A 39 13.43 -1.20 -9.21
C LEU A 39 12.73 -0.32 -8.18
N LEU A 40 13.27 0.87 -7.90
CA LEU A 40 12.68 1.84 -6.96
C LEU A 40 11.30 2.30 -7.45
N GLY A 41 11.13 2.51 -8.77
CA GLY A 41 9.83 2.83 -9.36
C GLY A 41 8.80 1.70 -9.33
N SER A 42 9.25 0.45 -9.14
CA SER A 42 8.40 -0.75 -9.21
C SER A 42 8.14 -1.43 -7.87
N VAL A 43 8.97 -1.15 -6.85
CA VAL A 43 8.91 -1.81 -5.54
C VAL A 43 8.54 -0.81 -4.46
N ASP A 44 7.30 -0.92 -4.00
CA ASP A 44 6.81 -0.13 -2.88
C ASP A 44 7.57 -0.45 -1.58
N GLN A 45 7.98 0.59 -0.85
CA GLN A 45 8.65 0.51 0.44
C GLN A 45 7.77 1.06 1.58
N PRO A 46 7.96 0.61 2.83
CA PRO A 46 7.22 1.11 3.98
C PRO A 46 7.34 2.63 4.10
N LEU A 47 6.21 3.29 4.34
CA LEU A 47 6.17 4.74 4.35
C LEU A 47 6.89 5.29 5.57
N GLN A 48 7.74 6.30 5.36
CA GLN A 48 8.43 6.99 6.43
C GLN A 48 7.76 8.34 6.70
N VAL A 49 7.75 8.76 7.96
CA VAL A 49 7.19 10.05 8.39
C VAL A 49 8.30 11.10 8.43
N ARG A 50 8.07 12.23 7.78
CA ARG A 50 8.88 13.44 7.86
C ARG A 50 8.06 14.58 8.47
N HIS A 51 8.75 15.62 8.91
CA HIS A 51 8.15 16.81 9.50
C HIS A 51 8.47 18.02 8.64
N ASP A 52 7.43 18.70 8.16
CA ASP A 52 7.59 19.99 7.52
C ASP A 52 7.93 21.04 8.60
N LYS A 53 9.17 21.52 8.60
CA LYS A 53 9.67 22.50 9.58
C LYS A 53 9.00 23.87 9.46
N SER A 54 8.48 24.22 8.29
CA SER A 54 7.86 25.53 8.04
C SER A 54 6.41 25.59 8.55
N VAL A 55 5.65 24.51 8.37
CA VAL A 55 4.23 24.41 8.76
C VAL A 55 4.04 23.70 10.10
N GLY A 56 5.00 22.87 10.53
CA GLY A 56 4.92 22.07 11.75
C GLY A 56 3.99 20.85 11.62
N LYS A 57 3.80 20.32 10.40
CA LYS A 57 2.95 19.17 10.12
C LYS A 57 3.76 17.98 9.63
N GLU A 58 3.31 16.78 9.99
CA GLU A 58 3.86 15.53 9.48
C GLU A 58 3.43 15.28 8.03
N TYR A 59 4.29 14.61 7.26
CA TYR A 59 3.96 14.12 5.92
C TYR A 59 4.69 12.80 5.64
N LEU A 60 4.20 12.06 4.66
CA LEU A 60 4.75 10.77 4.25
C LEU A 60 5.69 10.95 3.07
N ILE A 61 6.75 10.15 3.05
CA ILE A 61 7.70 10.11 1.95
C ILE A 61 7.66 8.79 1.21
N CYS A 62 7.84 8.87 -0.10
CA CYS A 62 7.96 7.79 -1.06
C CYS A 62 8.79 8.29 -2.25
N ASP A 63 9.03 7.44 -3.26
CA ASP A 63 9.81 7.85 -4.43
C ASP A 63 9.06 8.90 -5.29
N TYR A 64 7.72 8.95 -5.26
CA TYR A 64 6.93 9.90 -6.05
C TYR A 64 7.01 11.37 -5.57
N ASN A 65 7.47 11.62 -4.35
CA ASN A 65 7.74 12.98 -3.85
C ASN A 65 9.22 13.23 -3.58
N ARG A 66 10.09 12.37 -4.09
CA ARG A 66 11.54 12.44 -3.97
C ARG A 66 12.15 13.07 -5.22
N ASP A 67 13.16 13.90 -5.02
CA ASP A 67 14.04 14.40 -6.08
C ASP A 67 15.48 14.39 -5.53
N GLY A 68 16.35 13.58 -6.12
CA GLY A 68 17.65 13.25 -5.54
C GLY A 68 17.51 12.70 -4.11
N ASP A 69 18.07 13.39 -3.12
CA ASP A 69 17.97 13.02 -1.70
C ASP A 69 16.97 13.88 -0.90
N SER A 70 16.15 14.67 -1.60
CA SER A 70 15.23 15.61 -0.98
C SER A 70 13.77 15.21 -1.23
N TYR A 71 12.91 15.54 -0.28
CA TYR A 71 11.49 15.19 -0.35
C TYR A 71 10.61 16.42 -0.29
N ARG A 72 9.68 16.54 -1.24
CA ARG A 72 8.71 17.64 -1.29
C ARG A 72 7.64 17.45 -0.23
N SER A 73 7.40 18.49 0.57
CA SER A 73 6.28 18.52 1.50
C SER A 73 4.98 18.89 0.78
N PRO A 74 3.84 18.22 1.07
CA PRO A 74 2.56 18.58 0.49
C PRO A 74 2.00 19.88 1.10
N TRP A 75 2.54 20.34 2.23
CA TRP A 75 2.05 21.52 2.95
C TRP A 75 2.71 22.81 2.44
N SER A 76 4.04 22.91 2.55
CA SER A 76 4.81 24.07 2.08
C SER A 76 5.10 24.07 0.58
N ASN A 77 5.03 22.90 -0.07
CA ASN A 77 5.54 22.68 -1.43
C ASN A 77 7.07 22.83 -1.54
N GLU A 78 7.80 22.81 -0.43
CA GLU A 78 9.26 22.91 -0.40
C GLU A 78 9.90 21.52 -0.22
N TYR A 79 11.11 21.38 -0.75
CA TYR A 79 11.95 20.19 -0.57
C TYR A 79 12.79 20.30 0.71
N ASP A 80 12.94 19.20 1.45
CA ASP A 80 13.91 19.05 2.54
C ASP A 80 14.82 17.83 2.28
N PRO A 81 16.15 18.00 2.16
CA PRO A 81 16.89 19.27 2.12
C PRO A 81 16.46 20.23 0.99
N PRO A 82 16.73 21.55 1.09
CA PRO A 82 16.35 22.51 0.06
C PRO A 82 17.01 22.20 -1.30
N LEU A 83 16.21 22.25 -2.37
CA LEU A 83 16.65 22.12 -3.76
C LEU A 83 16.30 23.37 -4.56
N GLU A 84 17.22 23.81 -5.42
CA GLU A 84 17.00 24.95 -6.33
C GLU A 84 16.16 24.57 -7.55
N GLU A 85 16.30 23.34 -8.08
CA GLU A 85 15.61 22.84 -9.27
C GLU A 85 14.83 21.54 -8.99
N GLY A 86 13.97 21.56 -7.95
CA GLY A 86 13.09 20.42 -7.67
C GLY A 86 11.86 20.39 -8.59
N THR A 87 11.43 19.19 -8.98
CA THR A 87 10.22 19.01 -9.80
C THR A 87 8.95 19.47 -9.05
N GLN A 88 8.14 20.34 -9.65
CA GLN A 88 6.92 20.86 -9.02
C GLN A 88 5.70 20.73 -9.92
N PRO A 89 4.50 20.46 -9.35
CA PRO A 89 3.27 20.43 -10.12
C PRO A 89 2.93 21.83 -10.66
N SER A 90 2.20 21.87 -11.78
CA SER A 90 1.66 23.10 -12.34
C SER A 90 0.78 23.85 -11.35
N VAL A 91 0.65 25.18 -11.49
CA VAL A 91 -0.15 26.01 -10.57
C VAL A 91 -1.60 25.54 -10.45
N LYS A 92 -2.18 25.02 -11.54
CA LYS A 92 -3.53 24.44 -11.55
C LYS A 92 -3.56 23.14 -10.74
N LEU A 93 -2.59 22.25 -10.97
CA LEU A 93 -2.50 20.96 -10.32
C LEU A 93 -2.18 21.09 -8.83
N ARG A 94 -1.32 22.03 -8.43
CA ARG A 94 -1.03 22.32 -7.02
C ARG A 94 -2.27 22.73 -6.22
N LYS A 95 -3.20 23.50 -6.82
CA LYS A 95 -4.48 23.83 -6.17
C LYS A 95 -5.33 22.58 -5.93
N LEU A 96 -5.34 21.66 -6.89
CA LEU A 96 -6.02 20.37 -6.76
C LEU A 96 -5.34 19.48 -5.70
N GLU A 97 -4.01 19.48 -5.66
CA GLU A 97 -3.21 18.73 -4.68
C GLU A 97 -3.50 19.18 -3.24
N ILE A 98 -3.59 20.50 -3.00
CA ILE A 98 -3.95 21.05 -1.68
C ILE A 98 -5.35 20.57 -1.26
N ALA A 99 -6.34 20.70 -2.16
CA ALA A 99 -7.71 20.25 -1.88
C ALA A 99 -7.79 18.72 -1.69
N ALA A 100 -6.98 17.96 -2.42
CA ALA A 100 -6.90 16.51 -2.27
C ALA A 100 -6.30 16.13 -0.90
N ASN A 101 -5.25 16.82 -0.43
CA ASN A 101 -4.69 16.59 0.89
C ASN A 101 -5.73 16.83 1.99
N GLU A 102 -6.55 17.89 1.90
CA GLU A 102 -7.63 18.16 2.86
C GLU A 102 -8.71 17.06 2.85
N ALA A 103 -9.11 16.63 1.65
CA ALA A 103 -10.11 15.57 1.49
C ALA A 103 -9.63 14.22 2.05
N PHE A 104 -8.39 13.83 1.74
CA PHE A 104 -7.82 12.57 2.20
C PHE A 104 -7.39 12.59 3.67
N ASP A 105 -7.09 13.75 4.26
CA ASP A 105 -6.92 13.88 5.72
C ASP A 105 -8.26 13.64 6.45
N THR A 106 -9.37 14.11 5.87
CA THR A 106 -10.71 13.80 6.38
C THR A 106 -11.03 12.30 6.24
N TYR A 107 -10.70 11.69 5.10
CA TYR A 107 -10.83 10.25 4.89
C TYR A 107 -10.04 9.45 5.93
N ARG A 108 -8.76 9.82 6.13
CA ARG A 108 -7.88 9.23 7.14
C ARG A 108 -8.51 9.29 8.53
N GLU A 109 -9.02 10.45 8.93
CA GLU A 109 -9.62 10.61 10.25
C GLU A 109 -10.85 9.71 10.43
N MET A 110 -11.73 9.62 9.42
CA MET A 110 -12.94 8.79 9.48
C MET A 110 -12.67 7.29 9.53
N TYR A 111 -11.63 6.81 8.82
CA TYR A 111 -11.35 5.37 8.70
C TYR A 111 -10.27 4.85 9.65
N PHE A 112 -9.30 5.69 10.00
CA PHE A 112 -8.13 5.31 10.79
C PHE A 112 -8.09 5.93 12.18
N GLU A 113 -8.87 6.97 12.47
CA GLU A 113 -8.89 7.68 13.78
C GLU A 113 -7.45 8.02 14.24
N GLY A 114 -6.70 8.72 13.37
CA GLY A 114 -5.28 9.06 13.57
C GLY A 114 -4.39 8.61 12.42
N GLY A 115 -3.07 8.56 12.65
CA GLY A 115 -2.07 8.30 11.61
C GLY A 115 -1.74 9.56 10.80
N VAL A 116 -1.03 9.37 9.69
CA VAL A 116 -0.59 10.45 8.79
C VAL A 116 -1.09 10.15 7.38
N SER A 117 -1.44 11.18 6.63
CA SER A 117 -1.79 11.09 5.21
C SER A 117 -1.02 12.12 4.40
N SER A 118 -0.72 11.83 3.13
CA SER A 118 -0.12 12.79 2.21
C SER A 118 -0.55 12.48 0.79
N VAL A 119 -0.80 13.53 0.00
CA VAL A 119 -1.16 13.41 -1.42
C VAL A 119 -0.19 14.23 -2.24
N PHE A 120 0.35 13.63 -3.29
CA PHE A 120 1.23 14.28 -4.25
C PHE A 120 0.70 14.07 -5.66
N LEU A 121 0.62 15.12 -6.45
CA LEU A 121 0.21 15.11 -7.85
C LEU A 121 1.37 15.59 -8.74
N TRP A 122 1.44 15.08 -9.96
CA TRP A 122 2.39 15.53 -10.98
C TRP A 122 1.74 15.51 -12.36
N ASP A 123 2.17 16.43 -13.22
CA ASP A 123 1.67 16.55 -14.60
C ASP A 123 2.27 15.43 -15.46
N LEU A 124 1.50 14.93 -16.44
CA LEU A 124 1.96 13.96 -17.43
C LEU A 124 2.15 14.63 -18.80
N ASP A 125 3.07 14.12 -19.61
CA ASP A 125 3.38 14.67 -20.94
C ASP A 125 2.21 14.57 -21.94
N ASP A 126 1.29 13.62 -21.73
CA ASP A 126 0.13 13.37 -22.59
C ASP A 126 -1.07 14.29 -22.30
N GLY A 127 -0.91 15.25 -21.38
CA GLY A 127 -1.94 16.21 -20.99
C GLY A 127 -2.87 15.72 -19.87
N GLY A 128 -2.63 14.53 -19.32
CA GLY A 128 -3.22 14.08 -18.06
C GLY A 128 -2.43 14.53 -16.83
N PHE A 129 -2.78 13.96 -15.69
CA PHE A 129 -1.96 14.04 -14.48
C PHE A 129 -2.00 12.70 -13.75
N ALA A 130 -1.02 12.48 -12.89
CA ALA A 130 -1.01 11.35 -11.98
C ALA A 130 -0.85 11.83 -10.54
N GLY A 131 -1.10 10.94 -9.61
CA GLY A 131 -0.97 11.23 -8.21
C GLY A 131 -0.78 9.99 -7.36
N VAL A 132 -0.27 10.22 -6.16
CA VAL A 132 -0.19 9.20 -5.12
C VAL A 132 -0.91 9.68 -3.87
N VAL A 133 -1.73 8.81 -3.29
CA VAL A 133 -2.34 8.98 -1.97
C VAL A 133 -1.67 8.00 -1.01
N LEU A 134 -1.12 8.55 0.06
CA LEU A 134 -0.38 7.82 1.07
C LEU A 134 -1.14 7.87 2.40
N LEU A 135 -1.29 6.72 3.05
CA LEU A 135 -1.90 6.60 4.38
C LEU A 135 -1.01 5.73 5.24
N LYS A 136 -0.64 6.21 6.42
CA LYS A 136 0.13 5.43 7.39
C LYS A 136 -0.54 5.47 8.76
N LYS A 137 -0.86 4.31 9.32
CA LYS A 137 -1.28 4.17 10.71
C LYS A 137 -0.35 3.20 11.42
N THR A 138 0.26 3.68 12.49
CA THR A 138 1.04 2.83 13.39
C THR A 138 0.21 2.49 14.62
N LEU A 139 0.25 1.23 15.02
CA LEU A 139 -0.24 0.75 16.30
C LEU A 139 0.98 0.56 17.21
N PRO A 140 1.28 1.51 18.11
CA PRO A 140 2.35 1.32 19.07
C PRO A 140 1.99 0.14 19.99
N ALA A 141 2.99 -0.58 20.51
CA ALA A 141 2.80 -1.51 21.63
C ALA A 141 2.96 -0.72 22.94
N PRO A 142 1.86 -0.38 23.67
CA PRO A 142 1.96 0.31 24.96
C PRO A 142 2.66 -0.56 26.00
N THR A 143 2.49 -1.88 25.91
CA THR A 143 3.17 -2.88 26.73
C THR A 143 3.76 -4.01 25.90
N PRO A 144 4.77 -4.76 26.39
CA PRO A 144 5.43 -5.83 25.63
C PRO A 144 4.50 -6.97 25.20
N ASN A 145 3.37 -7.15 25.87
CA ASN A 145 2.41 -8.22 25.62
C ASN A 145 1.22 -7.79 24.74
N GLU A 146 1.16 -6.50 24.37
CA GLU A 146 0.12 -5.97 23.49
C GLU A 146 0.56 -6.06 22.02
N PRO A 147 -0.40 -6.21 21.09
CA PRO A 147 -0.09 -6.25 19.67
C PRO A 147 0.47 -4.89 19.22
N SER A 148 1.47 -4.95 18.34
CA SER A 148 1.97 -3.80 17.59
C SER A 148 1.83 -4.06 16.10
N GLY A 149 1.84 -2.98 15.33
CA GLY A 149 1.76 -3.12 13.88
C GLY A 149 1.82 -1.81 13.14
N SER A 150 1.88 -1.91 11.81
CA SER A 150 1.70 -0.78 10.91
C SER A 150 0.79 -1.17 9.76
N TRP A 151 0.06 -0.17 9.31
CA TRP A 151 -0.70 -0.19 8.08
C TRP A 151 -0.17 0.93 7.19
N ASP A 152 0.24 0.57 5.98
CA ASP A 152 0.76 1.48 4.98
C ASP A 152 -0.04 1.28 3.68
N SER A 153 -0.77 2.31 3.24
CA SER A 153 -1.48 2.32 1.94
C SER A 153 -0.79 3.27 0.97
N ILE A 154 -0.58 2.78 -0.25
CA ILE A 154 -0.01 3.54 -1.37
C ILE A 154 -0.97 3.38 -2.54
N HIS A 155 -1.60 4.48 -2.95
CA HIS A 155 -2.56 4.51 -4.05
C HIS A 155 -2.04 5.41 -5.16
N VAL A 156 -1.40 4.83 -6.15
CA VAL A 156 -0.93 5.52 -7.35
C VAL A 156 -2.04 5.52 -8.37
N PHE A 157 -2.42 6.69 -8.88
CA PHE A 157 -3.42 6.81 -9.91
C PHE A 157 -2.98 7.70 -11.07
N GLU A 158 -3.47 7.38 -12.25
CA GLU A 158 -3.35 8.18 -13.47
C GLU A 158 -4.75 8.66 -13.86
N ALA A 159 -4.87 9.92 -14.27
CA ALA A 159 -6.10 10.53 -14.73
C ALA A 159 -5.89 11.15 -16.12
N ASN A 160 -6.53 10.56 -17.12
CA ASN A 160 -6.49 11.04 -18.51
C ASN A 160 -7.83 11.70 -18.87
N GLU A 161 -7.82 13.03 -19.01
CA GLU A 161 -9.02 13.83 -19.31
C GLU A 161 -9.48 13.66 -20.77
N ARG A 162 -10.75 13.27 -20.97
CA ARG A 162 -11.39 13.10 -22.29
C ARG A 162 -12.67 13.93 -22.37
N GLY A 163 -12.52 15.25 -22.49
CA GLY A 163 -13.65 16.18 -22.59
C GLY A 163 -14.43 16.29 -21.29
N ARG A 164 -15.61 15.64 -21.19
CA ARG A 164 -16.46 15.65 -19.97
C ARG A 164 -16.37 14.35 -19.17
N THR A 165 -15.43 13.50 -19.49
CA THR A 165 -15.12 12.26 -18.76
C THR A 165 -13.61 12.20 -18.55
N ALA A 166 -13.17 11.40 -17.58
CA ALA A 166 -11.77 11.07 -17.42
C ALA A 166 -11.62 9.55 -17.23
N HIS A 167 -10.58 9.01 -17.83
CA HIS A 167 -10.17 7.64 -17.64
C HIS A 167 -9.21 7.58 -16.45
N TYR A 168 -9.52 6.77 -15.45
CA TYR A 168 -8.71 6.61 -14.26
C TYR A 168 -8.12 5.21 -14.22
N LYS A 169 -6.83 5.13 -13.92
CA LYS A 169 -6.13 3.89 -13.60
C LYS A 169 -5.58 3.99 -12.20
N LEU A 170 -6.00 3.10 -11.31
CA LEU A 170 -5.60 3.06 -9.91
C LEU A 170 -4.81 1.77 -9.64
N THR A 171 -3.56 1.93 -9.20
CA THR A 171 -2.73 0.88 -8.62
C THR A 171 -2.65 1.11 -7.12
N SER A 172 -3.10 0.14 -6.34
CA SER A 172 -3.11 0.25 -4.88
C SER A 172 -2.30 -0.87 -4.26
N THR A 173 -1.38 -0.50 -3.38
CA THR A 173 -0.60 -1.40 -2.54
C THR A 173 -0.92 -1.14 -1.09
N VAL A 174 -1.23 -2.21 -0.34
CA VAL A 174 -1.33 -2.16 1.13
C VAL A 174 -0.26 -3.06 1.71
N MET A 175 0.52 -2.52 2.64
CA MET A 175 1.44 -3.29 3.47
C MET A 175 0.91 -3.34 4.90
N LEU A 176 0.87 -4.54 5.44
CA LEU A 176 0.45 -4.80 6.80
C LEU A 176 1.58 -5.49 7.54
N GLN A 177 1.93 -4.96 8.70
CA GLN A 177 2.77 -5.62 9.68
C GLN A 177 1.99 -5.76 10.98
N LEU A 178 1.95 -6.97 11.53
CA LEU A 178 1.34 -7.26 12.81
C LEU A 178 2.28 -8.15 13.61
N LYS A 179 2.67 -7.67 14.79
CA LYS A 179 3.51 -8.39 15.74
C LYS A 179 2.75 -8.59 17.03
N ILE A 180 2.65 -9.84 17.46
CA ILE A 180 1.98 -10.25 18.69
C ILE A 180 3.00 -11.00 19.54
N LYS A 181 3.20 -10.55 20.78
CA LYS A 181 4.00 -11.25 21.78
C LYS A 181 3.08 -11.74 22.88
N GLY A 182 2.74 -13.03 22.82
CA GLY A 182 1.91 -13.67 23.83
C GLY A 182 2.76 -14.57 24.73
N GLU A 183 2.47 -14.59 26.03
CA GLU A 183 3.17 -15.47 26.98
C GLU A 183 3.03 -16.96 26.62
N ALA A 184 1.88 -17.36 26.07
CA ALA A 184 1.61 -18.75 25.68
C ALA A 184 1.92 -19.05 24.20
N SER A 185 1.74 -18.08 23.30
CA SER A 185 1.93 -18.26 21.85
C SER A 185 3.35 -17.98 21.38
N GLY A 186 4.18 -17.37 22.24
CA GLY A 186 5.47 -16.80 21.82
C GLY A 186 5.28 -15.55 20.96
N GLU A 187 6.31 -15.24 20.17
CA GLU A 187 6.30 -14.14 19.20
C GLU A 187 5.75 -14.61 17.85
N VAL A 188 4.72 -13.93 17.38
CA VAL A 188 4.10 -14.14 16.08
C VAL A 188 4.25 -12.85 15.27
N ASP A 189 4.93 -12.94 14.12
CA ASP A 189 5.05 -11.86 13.15
C ASP A 189 4.28 -12.25 11.88
N LEU A 190 3.26 -11.46 11.57
CA LEU A 190 2.45 -11.56 10.37
C LEU A 190 2.65 -10.28 9.55
N SER A 191 3.48 -10.37 8.53
CA SER A 191 3.85 -9.24 7.68
C SER A 191 3.70 -9.58 6.20
N GLY A 192 3.34 -8.59 5.39
CA GLY A 192 3.37 -8.69 3.94
C GLY A 192 2.57 -7.59 3.25
N SER A 193 2.42 -7.72 1.94
CA SER A 193 1.80 -6.71 1.08
C SER A 193 0.82 -7.31 0.08
N MET A 194 -0.08 -6.48 -0.43
CA MET A 194 -1.01 -6.82 -1.49
C MET A 194 -1.14 -5.67 -2.46
N THR A 195 -0.95 -5.94 -3.75
CA THR A 195 -1.14 -4.97 -4.83
C THR A 195 -2.32 -5.36 -5.70
N ARG A 196 -3.15 -4.37 -6.06
CA ARG A 196 -4.32 -4.49 -6.94
C ARG A 196 -4.40 -3.32 -7.90
N GLN A 197 -4.95 -3.58 -9.08
CA GLN A 197 -5.17 -2.57 -10.11
C GLN A 197 -6.65 -2.54 -10.50
N GLN A 198 -7.15 -1.35 -10.80
CA GLN A 198 -8.49 -1.12 -11.33
C GLN A 198 -8.47 0.09 -12.27
N GLU A 199 -9.22 -0.02 -13.36
CA GLU A 199 -9.43 1.06 -14.32
C GLU A 199 -10.92 1.35 -14.46
N GLU A 200 -11.28 2.63 -14.58
CA GLU A 200 -12.67 3.05 -14.77
C GLU A 200 -12.77 4.42 -15.45
N ASP A 201 -13.76 4.59 -16.33
CA ASP A 201 -14.13 5.91 -16.87
C ASP A 201 -15.20 6.56 -15.99
N ARG A 202 -14.97 7.80 -15.53
CA ARG A 202 -15.97 8.55 -14.75
C ARG A 202 -16.29 9.93 -15.34
N PRO A 203 -17.52 10.43 -15.16
CA PRO A 203 -17.88 11.79 -15.54
C PRO A 203 -17.03 12.83 -14.82
N LEU A 204 -16.64 13.88 -15.56
CA LEU A 204 -15.86 15.02 -15.09
C LEU A 204 -16.59 16.32 -15.44
N PRO A 205 -17.58 16.75 -14.63
CA PRO A 205 -18.29 18.01 -14.85
C PRO A 205 -17.41 19.24 -14.59
N ASP A 206 -16.48 19.13 -13.65
CA ASP A 206 -15.54 20.17 -13.24
C ASP A 206 -14.24 19.52 -12.70
N PRO A 207 -13.11 20.26 -12.61
CA PRO A 207 -11.84 19.69 -12.15
C PRO A 207 -11.84 19.20 -10.70
N ALA A 208 -12.68 19.73 -9.81
CA ALA A 208 -12.73 19.27 -8.42
C ALA A 208 -13.34 17.87 -8.30
N ALA A 209 -14.15 17.46 -9.29
CA ALA A 209 -14.70 16.11 -9.37
C ALA A 209 -13.63 15.02 -9.49
N HIS A 210 -12.38 15.33 -9.87
CA HIS A 210 -11.27 14.38 -9.80
C HIS A 210 -11.09 13.82 -8.39
N ILE A 211 -11.13 14.67 -7.35
CA ILE A 211 -10.94 14.25 -5.96
C ILE A 211 -12.06 13.29 -5.52
N ALA A 212 -13.30 13.59 -5.90
CA ALA A 212 -14.43 12.73 -5.55
C ALA A 212 -14.39 11.40 -6.32
N ASN A 213 -13.95 11.40 -7.57
CA ASN A 213 -13.82 10.18 -8.37
C ASN A 213 -12.69 9.29 -7.85
N THR A 214 -11.49 9.85 -7.63
CA THR A 214 -10.35 9.10 -7.10
C THR A 214 -10.59 8.65 -5.66
N GLY A 215 -11.19 9.49 -4.82
CA GLY A 215 -11.56 9.14 -3.45
C GLY A 215 -12.47 7.91 -3.38
N ARG A 216 -13.50 7.82 -4.23
CA ARG A 216 -14.36 6.62 -4.30
C ARG A 216 -13.61 5.38 -4.76
N MET A 217 -12.73 5.51 -5.76
CA MET A 217 -11.93 4.39 -6.23
C MET A 217 -10.99 3.88 -5.14
N VAL A 218 -10.35 4.78 -4.38
CA VAL A 218 -9.48 4.45 -3.24
C VAL A 218 -10.29 3.77 -2.14
N GLU A 219 -11.42 4.34 -1.73
CA GLU A 219 -12.29 3.77 -0.69
C GLU A 219 -12.78 2.36 -1.03
N GLU A 220 -13.29 2.16 -2.26
CA GLU A 220 -13.74 0.85 -2.72
C GLU A 220 -12.59 -0.17 -2.79
N MET A 221 -11.41 0.27 -3.22
CA MET A 221 -10.23 -0.60 -3.35
C MET A 221 -9.66 -0.98 -1.97
N GLU A 222 -9.51 -0.04 -1.05
CA GLU A 222 -9.08 -0.31 0.33
C GLU A 222 -10.03 -1.28 1.03
N LEU A 223 -11.35 -1.10 0.88
CA LEU A 223 -12.33 -2.00 1.49
C LEU A 223 -12.18 -3.43 0.96
N LYS A 224 -12.02 -3.60 -0.36
CA LYS A 224 -11.79 -4.92 -0.99
C LYS A 224 -10.48 -5.54 -0.49
N MET A 225 -9.39 -4.79 -0.48
CA MET A 225 -8.08 -5.26 -0.05
C MET A 225 -8.06 -5.63 1.44
N ARG A 226 -8.71 -4.83 2.30
CA ARG A 226 -8.85 -5.13 3.73
C ARG A 226 -9.54 -6.47 3.97
N ASN A 227 -10.64 -6.73 3.27
CA ASN A 227 -11.37 -7.99 3.38
C ASN A 227 -10.51 -9.18 2.91
N LEU A 228 -9.78 -9.03 1.81
CA LEU A 228 -8.85 -10.04 1.30
C LEU A 228 -7.69 -10.31 2.27
N LEU A 229 -7.10 -9.26 2.85
CA LEU A 229 -6.05 -9.38 3.85
C LEU A 229 -6.55 -10.16 5.06
N GLN A 230 -7.77 -9.86 5.55
CA GLN A 230 -8.36 -10.60 6.67
C GLN A 230 -8.51 -12.11 6.37
N GLU A 231 -9.00 -12.46 5.18
CA GLU A 231 -9.17 -13.86 4.77
C GLU A 231 -7.82 -14.59 4.64
N VAL A 232 -6.82 -13.96 4.03
CA VAL A 232 -5.52 -14.58 3.80
C VAL A 232 -4.70 -14.67 5.09
N TYR A 233 -4.57 -13.56 5.84
CA TYR A 233 -3.69 -13.47 7.01
C TYR A 233 -4.21 -14.22 8.22
N PHE A 234 -5.52 -14.38 8.38
CA PHE A 234 -6.10 -15.05 9.55
C PHE A 234 -6.83 -16.35 9.21
N GLY A 235 -7.19 -16.55 7.93
CA GLY A 235 -7.73 -17.81 7.43
C GLY A 235 -6.63 -18.76 6.96
N LYS A 236 -5.99 -18.42 5.84
CA LYS A 236 -5.05 -19.36 5.17
C LYS A 236 -3.81 -19.68 6.00
N THR A 237 -3.19 -18.69 6.64
CA THR A 237 -2.00 -18.92 7.49
C THR A 237 -2.32 -19.86 8.64
N ARG A 238 -3.48 -19.67 9.27
CA ARG A 238 -4.00 -20.49 10.36
C ARG A 238 -4.19 -21.92 9.87
N ASP A 239 -4.88 -22.11 8.76
CA ASP A 239 -5.16 -23.44 8.21
C ASP A 239 -3.84 -24.18 7.89
N VAL A 240 -2.84 -23.52 7.30
CA VAL A 240 -1.51 -24.09 7.06
C VAL A 240 -0.82 -24.52 8.36
N VAL A 241 -0.87 -23.69 9.40
CA VAL A 241 -0.26 -24.03 10.72
C VAL A 241 -0.94 -25.26 11.33
N PHE A 242 -2.27 -25.34 11.27
CA PHE A 242 -3.01 -26.49 11.82
C PHE A 242 -2.85 -27.77 10.98
N ASP A 243 -2.62 -27.65 9.67
CA ASP A 243 -2.31 -28.78 8.80
C ASP A 243 -0.91 -29.35 9.10
N LEU A 244 0.06 -28.51 9.47
CA LEU A 244 1.40 -28.95 9.88
C LEU A 244 1.39 -29.64 11.24
N ARG A 245 0.56 -29.14 12.18
CA ARG A 245 0.44 -29.71 13.52
C ARG A 245 -1.00 -29.60 14.04
N SER A 246 -1.76 -30.67 13.82
CA SER A 246 -3.11 -30.80 14.37
C SER A 246 -3.09 -31.25 15.82
N VAL A 247 -3.99 -30.68 16.63
CA VAL A 247 -4.27 -31.16 17.99
C VAL A 247 -5.11 -32.44 17.94
N GLU A 248 -5.90 -32.61 16.89
CA GLU A 248 -6.69 -33.81 16.67
C GLU A 248 -5.86 -34.91 16.02
N SER A 249 -6.13 -36.16 16.41
CA SER A 249 -5.50 -37.31 15.76
C SER A 249 -5.89 -37.35 14.29
N LEU A 250 -4.88 -37.54 13.43
CA LEU A 250 -5.05 -37.70 11.99
C LEU A 250 -6.06 -38.82 11.64
N ASP A 251 -6.13 -39.87 12.46
CA ASP A 251 -7.09 -40.97 12.29
C ASP A 251 -8.53 -40.54 12.54
N LYS A 252 -8.77 -39.64 13.52
CA LYS A 252 -10.10 -39.09 13.76
C LYS A 252 -10.55 -38.21 12.59
N GLN A 253 -9.67 -37.36 12.07
CA GLN A 253 -9.98 -36.53 10.91
C GLN A 253 -10.24 -37.35 9.64
N ARG A 254 -9.47 -38.43 9.43
CA ARG A 254 -9.72 -39.38 8.32
C ARG A 254 -11.10 -40.02 8.42
N LYS A 255 -11.46 -40.56 9.60
CA LYS A 255 -12.78 -41.14 9.86
C LYS A 255 -13.91 -40.13 9.65
N GLN A 256 -13.72 -38.88 10.07
CA GLN A 256 -14.72 -37.83 9.90
C GLN A 256 -14.91 -37.46 8.42
N ARG A 257 -13.82 -37.37 7.62
CA ARG A 257 -13.92 -37.16 6.16
C ARG A 257 -14.60 -38.33 5.45
N GLU A 258 -14.34 -39.58 5.86
CA GLU A 258 -15.02 -40.76 5.32
C GLU A 258 -16.52 -40.73 5.63
N LEU A 259 -16.88 -40.44 6.89
CA LEU A 259 -18.28 -40.29 7.30
C LEU A 259 -19.00 -39.17 6.52
N GLN A 260 -18.31 -38.05 6.29
CA GLN A 260 -18.85 -36.93 5.53
C GLN A 260 -19.05 -37.28 4.05
N LYS A 261 -18.14 -38.05 3.44
CA LYS A 261 -18.30 -38.59 2.08
C LYS A 261 -19.46 -39.57 1.99
N GLU A 262 -19.63 -40.45 2.97
CA GLU A 262 -20.75 -41.38 3.04
C GLU A 262 -22.10 -40.64 3.15
N LEU A 263 -22.19 -39.63 4.02
CA LEU A 263 -23.39 -38.79 4.18
C LEU A 263 -23.74 -38.03 2.90
N VAL A 264 -22.75 -37.44 2.22
CA VAL A 264 -22.96 -36.76 0.92
C VAL A 264 -23.37 -37.75 -0.16
N GLY A 265 -22.84 -38.97 -0.15
CA GLY A 265 -23.27 -40.05 -1.04
C GLY A 265 -24.70 -40.51 -0.81
N LEU A 266 -25.15 -40.52 0.45
CA LEU A 266 -26.53 -40.85 0.85
C LEU A 266 -27.53 -39.74 0.50
N LEU A 267 -27.12 -38.47 0.56
CA LEU A 267 -27.95 -37.31 0.18
C LEU A 267 -28.12 -37.13 -1.32
N LYS A 268 -27.27 -37.78 -2.14
CA LYS A 268 -27.35 -37.77 -3.61
C LYS A 268 -28.16 -38.96 -4.20
N ARG A 269 -28.74 -39.81 -3.34
CA ARG A 269 -29.74 -40.82 -3.71
C ARG A 269 -31.13 -40.31 -3.37
#